data_AF-G1C7K1-F1
#
_entry.id   AF-G1C7K1-F1
#
_cell.length_a   1.000
_cell.length_b   1.000
_cell.length_c   1.000
_cell.angle_alpha   90.00
_cell.angle_beta   90.00
_cell.angle_gamma   90.00
#
_symmetry.space_group_name_H-M   'P 1'
#
loop_
_entity.id
_entity.type
_entity.pdbx_description
1 polymer ?
#
loop_
_entity_poly.entity_id
_entity_poly.type
_entity_poly.pdbx_seq_one_letter_code
_entity_poly.pdbx_strand_id
1 'polypeptide(L)'
;MARLERGVLTLSLAGLLGLAGWASWLDGKAWLAQHLIAHAWQTTLDQGAPQRPWPWADTWPLARLTTPAGETLYVLESTSGEALAFGPGRLAGGIGSDQALTLAGHRDTHFAFLQTLNPGQPFAVQLADGSQQHFQISRQQVINSQQHPLHIPRDDQQLILITCYPFGALTPGGPLRYVVTATSAPTSNAANNHAEQ
;
A
#
# COMPACT_ATOMS: atom_id res chain seq x y z
N MET A 1 -13.49 -55.39 -0.64
CA MET A 1 -12.91 -54.34 0.22
C MET A 1 -11.81 -53.57 -0.51
N ALA A 2 -10.73 -54.22 -0.97
CA ALA A 2 -9.59 -53.55 -1.63
C ALA A 2 -9.89 -52.67 -2.89
N ARG A 3 -10.91 -52.99 -3.71
CA ARG A 3 -11.30 -52.13 -4.85
C ARG A 3 -11.99 -50.83 -4.43
N LEU A 4 -12.76 -50.88 -3.34
CA LEU A 4 -13.46 -49.71 -2.80
C LEU A 4 -12.45 -48.77 -2.14
N GLU A 5 -11.47 -49.31 -1.41
CA GLU A 5 -10.37 -48.54 -0.80
C GLU A 5 -9.50 -47.84 -1.84
N ARG A 6 -9.15 -48.52 -2.95
CA ARG A 6 -8.41 -47.92 -4.06
C ARG A 6 -9.20 -46.79 -4.74
N GLY A 7 -10.50 -46.98 -4.94
CA GLY A 7 -11.38 -45.95 -5.51
C GLY A 7 -11.51 -44.71 -4.63
N VAL A 8 -11.63 -44.91 -3.30
CA VAL A 8 -11.62 -43.82 -2.32
C VAL A 8 -10.29 -43.08 -2.33
N LEU A 9 -9.16 -43.79 -2.32
CA LEU A 9 -7.81 -43.19 -2.39
C LEU A 9 -7.59 -42.36 -3.65
N THR A 10 -8.03 -42.85 -4.81
CA THR A 10 -7.91 -42.10 -6.08
C THR A 10 -8.79 -40.84 -6.10
N LEU A 11 -10.01 -40.92 -5.55
CA LEU A 11 -10.90 -39.77 -5.46
C LEU A 11 -10.38 -38.73 -4.47
N SER A 12 -9.86 -39.15 -3.32
CA SER A 12 -9.23 -38.26 -2.33
C SER A 12 -7.99 -37.57 -2.90
N LEU A 13 -7.13 -38.30 -3.63
CA LEU A 13 -5.94 -37.72 -4.26
C LEU A 13 -6.30 -36.72 -5.36
N ALA A 14 -7.27 -37.03 -6.21
CA ALA A 14 -7.75 -36.11 -7.24
C ALA A 14 -8.38 -34.84 -6.63
N GLY A 15 -9.15 -34.98 -5.55
CA GLY A 15 -9.71 -33.86 -4.80
C GLY A 15 -8.62 -32.96 -4.21
N LEU A 16 -7.59 -33.55 -3.59
CA LEU A 16 -6.45 -32.81 -3.05
C LEU A 16 -5.67 -32.06 -4.13
N LEU A 17 -5.40 -32.70 -5.28
CA LEU A 17 -4.72 -32.06 -6.42
C LEU A 17 -5.56 -30.91 -7.01
N GLY A 18 -6.88 -31.07 -7.10
CA GLY A 18 -7.79 -30.01 -7.55
C GLY A 18 -7.78 -28.79 -6.63
N LEU A 19 -7.84 -29.01 -5.31
CA LEU A 19 -7.76 -27.93 -4.32
C LEU A 19 -6.41 -27.20 -4.36
N ALA A 20 -5.30 -27.94 -4.48
CA ALA A 20 -3.97 -27.37 -4.60
C ALA A 20 -3.83 -26.53 -5.89
N GLY A 21 -4.33 -27.02 -7.02
CA GLY A 21 -4.33 -26.27 -8.27
C GLY A 21 -5.13 -24.96 -8.19
N TRP A 22 -6.27 -24.98 -7.50
CA TRP A 22 -7.09 -23.78 -7.27
C TRP A 22 -6.37 -22.76 -6.38
N ALA A 23 -5.70 -23.20 -5.33
CA ALA A 23 -4.93 -22.32 -4.46
C ALA A 23 -3.78 -21.62 -5.22
N SER A 24 -3.00 -22.39 -5.98
CA SER A 24 -1.89 -21.85 -6.78
C SER A 24 -2.35 -20.81 -7.83
N TRP A 25 -3.58 -20.93 -8.33
CA TRP A 25 -4.14 -19.97 -9.28
C TRP A 25 -4.36 -18.58 -8.67
N LEU A 26 -4.73 -18.50 -7.39
CA LEU A 26 -4.93 -17.23 -6.69
C LEU A 26 -3.59 -16.50 -6.48
N ASP A 27 -2.58 -17.22 -6.02
CA ASP A 27 -1.23 -16.66 -5.83
C ASP A 27 -0.61 -16.23 -7.16
N GLY A 28 -0.80 -17.04 -8.22
CA GLY A 28 -0.33 -16.71 -9.55
C GLY A 28 -0.96 -15.43 -10.11
N LYS A 29 -2.25 -15.19 -9.85
CA LYS A 29 -2.92 -13.94 -10.23
C LYS A 29 -2.40 -12.73 -9.47
N ALA A 30 -2.22 -12.86 -8.16
CA ALA A 30 -1.67 -11.78 -7.34
C ALA A 30 -0.26 -11.41 -7.80
N TRP A 31 0.59 -12.41 -8.03
CA TRP A 31 1.94 -12.21 -8.56
C TRP A 31 1.94 -11.50 -9.91
N LEU A 32 1.09 -11.93 -10.85
CA LEU A 32 0.98 -11.31 -12.17
C LEU A 32 0.45 -9.87 -12.06
N ALA A 33 -0.54 -9.62 -11.23
CA ALA A 33 -1.09 -8.28 -11.02
C ALA A 33 -0.02 -7.31 -10.50
N GLN A 34 0.81 -7.73 -9.53
CA GLN A 34 1.92 -6.92 -9.04
C GLN A 34 2.95 -6.60 -10.15
N HIS A 35 3.26 -7.57 -11.02
CA HIS A 35 4.16 -7.33 -12.16
C HIS A 35 3.56 -6.34 -13.16
N LEU A 36 2.27 -6.44 -13.45
CA LEU A 36 1.56 -5.52 -14.35
C LEU A 36 1.48 -4.11 -13.77
N ILE A 37 1.26 -3.97 -12.46
CA ILE A 37 1.28 -2.68 -11.76
C ILE A 37 2.68 -2.06 -11.80
N ALA A 38 3.72 -2.86 -11.53
CA ALA A 38 5.10 -2.40 -11.63
C ALA A 38 5.45 -1.93 -13.06
N HIS A 39 5.00 -2.66 -14.07
CA HIS A 39 5.20 -2.30 -15.48
C HIS A 39 4.46 -1.01 -15.86
N ALA A 40 3.19 -0.86 -15.42
CA ALA A 40 2.43 0.36 -15.65
C ALA A 40 3.06 1.57 -14.96
N TRP A 41 3.56 1.40 -13.73
CA TRP A 41 4.31 2.45 -13.04
C TRP A 41 5.53 2.89 -13.83
N GLN A 42 6.35 1.94 -14.30
CA GLN A 42 7.53 2.26 -15.11
C GLN A 42 7.14 2.98 -16.40
N THR A 43 6.07 2.53 -17.06
CA THR A 43 5.58 3.15 -18.30
C THR A 43 5.08 4.58 -18.03
N THR A 44 4.45 4.83 -16.88
CA THR A 44 4.05 6.17 -16.45
C THR A 44 5.25 7.08 -16.24
N LEU A 45 6.34 6.59 -15.64
CA LEU A 45 7.59 7.35 -15.53
C LEU A 45 8.19 7.69 -16.90
N ASP A 46 8.21 6.72 -17.81
CA ASP A 46 8.84 6.88 -19.14
C ASP A 46 8.04 7.81 -20.06
N GLN A 47 6.70 7.77 -19.98
CA GLN A 47 5.80 8.51 -20.87
C GLN A 47 5.23 9.79 -20.25
N GLY A 48 5.35 9.97 -18.93
CA GLY A 48 4.79 11.11 -18.21
C GLY A 48 3.26 11.13 -18.13
N ALA A 49 2.60 9.99 -18.42
CA ALA A 49 1.13 9.88 -18.42
C ALA A 49 0.66 8.66 -17.60
N PRO A 50 -0.43 8.76 -16.82
CA PRO A 50 -0.96 7.64 -16.06
C PRO A 50 -1.30 6.42 -16.93
N GLN A 51 -0.85 5.24 -16.52
CA GLN A 51 -1.07 3.98 -17.23
C GLN A 51 -1.80 2.98 -16.33
N ARG A 52 -2.83 2.34 -16.89
CA ARG A 52 -3.52 1.25 -16.19
C ARG A 52 -2.69 -0.04 -16.31
N PRO A 53 -2.64 -0.89 -15.27
CA PRO A 53 -1.91 -2.16 -15.32
C PRO A 53 -2.53 -3.18 -16.28
N TRP A 54 -3.83 -3.08 -16.54
CA TRP A 54 -4.54 -3.82 -17.58
C TRP A 54 -5.75 -3.00 -18.06
N PRO A 55 -6.33 -3.27 -19.25
CA PRO A 55 -7.29 -2.37 -19.89
C PRO A 55 -8.54 -2.03 -19.06
N TRP A 56 -9.00 -3.00 -18.25
CA TRP A 56 -10.20 -2.88 -17.42
C TRP A 56 -9.89 -2.59 -15.93
N ALA A 57 -8.65 -2.21 -15.58
CA ALA A 57 -8.36 -1.78 -14.21
C ALA A 57 -9.14 -0.50 -13.88
N ASP A 58 -9.72 -0.44 -12.69
CA ASP A 58 -10.41 0.75 -12.17
C ASP A 58 -9.45 1.79 -11.56
N THR A 59 -8.15 1.52 -11.62
CA THR A 59 -7.10 2.33 -11.02
C THR A 59 -5.79 2.24 -11.81
N TRP A 60 -4.81 3.04 -11.40
CA TRP A 60 -3.44 3.06 -11.90
C TRP A 60 -2.47 3.39 -10.75
N PRO A 61 -1.20 2.99 -10.83
CA PRO A 61 -0.19 3.41 -9.88
C PRO A 61 0.09 4.92 -10.02
N LEU A 62 -0.14 5.65 -8.94
CA LEU A 62 0.12 7.09 -8.83
C LEU A 62 1.52 7.38 -8.28
N ALA A 63 1.97 6.57 -7.33
CA ALA A 63 3.24 6.77 -6.63
C ALA A 63 3.84 5.44 -6.20
N ARG A 64 5.14 5.46 -5.89
CA ARG A 64 5.85 4.34 -5.25
C ARG A 64 6.21 4.70 -3.82
N LEU A 65 5.66 3.98 -2.86
CA LEU A 65 5.96 4.11 -1.43
C LEU A 65 7.03 3.08 -1.04
N THR A 66 8.11 3.53 -0.41
CA THR A 66 9.12 2.69 0.22
C THR A 66 8.96 2.74 1.73
N THR A 67 8.82 1.58 2.36
CA THR A 67 8.64 1.43 3.81
C THR A 67 9.99 1.54 4.56
N PRO A 68 9.98 1.70 5.90
CA PRO A 68 11.20 1.65 6.70
C PRO A 68 12.01 0.36 6.55
N ALA A 69 11.37 -0.75 6.19
CA ALA A 69 12.01 -2.05 5.95
C ALA A 69 12.62 -2.16 4.53
N GLY A 70 12.45 -1.15 3.68
CA GLY A 70 12.90 -1.15 2.29
C GLY A 70 11.93 -1.84 1.32
N GLU A 71 10.76 -2.26 1.79
CA GLU A 71 9.73 -2.84 0.92
C GLU A 71 9.10 -1.77 0.05
N THR A 72 8.74 -2.15 -1.17
CA THR A 72 8.09 -1.25 -2.13
C THR A 72 6.61 -1.59 -2.26
N LEU A 73 5.78 -0.56 -2.14
CA LEU A 73 4.34 -0.62 -2.38
C LEU A 73 3.98 0.39 -3.47
N TYR A 74 3.19 -0.04 -4.44
CA TYR A 74 2.61 0.87 -5.42
C TYR A 74 1.33 1.48 -4.86
N VAL A 75 1.31 2.80 -4.74
CA VAL A 75 0.15 3.57 -4.32
C VAL A 75 -0.76 3.73 -5.53
N LEU A 76 -1.99 3.25 -5.42
CA LEU A 76 -3.00 3.31 -6.46
C LEU A 76 -3.84 4.57 -6.30
N GLU A 77 -4.37 5.09 -7.40
CA GLU A 77 -5.14 6.36 -7.38
C GLU A 77 -6.51 6.25 -6.68
N SER A 78 -7.00 5.04 -6.45
CA SER A 78 -8.33 4.76 -5.90
C SER A 78 -8.25 3.97 -4.60
N THR A 79 -9.28 4.09 -3.76
CA THR A 79 -9.52 3.27 -2.57
C THR A 79 -10.69 2.30 -2.74
N SER A 80 -11.05 1.99 -3.99
CA SER A 80 -12.03 0.94 -4.31
C SER A 80 -11.58 -0.43 -3.79
N GLY A 81 -12.53 -1.35 -3.64
CA GLY A 81 -12.24 -2.71 -3.18
C GLY A 81 -11.28 -3.46 -4.12
N GLU A 82 -11.37 -3.21 -5.43
CA GLU A 82 -10.45 -3.81 -6.42
C GLU A 82 -9.04 -3.22 -6.30
N ALA A 83 -8.90 -1.90 -6.19
CA ALA A 83 -7.60 -1.25 -5.99
C ALA A 83 -6.94 -1.73 -4.68
N LEU A 84 -7.68 -1.69 -3.56
CA LEU A 84 -7.15 -2.06 -2.25
C LEU A 84 -6.77 -3.54 -2.13
N ALA A 85 -7.27 -4.41 -3.02
CA ALA A 85 -6.83 -5.80 -3.13
C ALA A 85 -5.38 -5.94 -3.64
N PHE A 86 -4.84 -4.90 -4.30
CA PHE A 86 -3.50 -4.93 -4.91
C PHE A 86 -2.52 -3.91 -4.33
N GLY A 87 -2.95 -2.91 -3.57
CA GLY A 87 -2.04 -1.95 -2.96
C GLY A 87 -2.72 -0.92 -2.08
N PRO A 88 -1.96 -0.06 -1.39
CA PRO A 88 -2.52 1.12 -0.76
C PRO A 88 -3.11 2.07 -1.80
N GLY A 89 -4.23 2.71 -1.47
CA GLY A 89 -4.93 3.66 -2.33
C GLY A 89 -4.82 5.10 -1.82
N ARG A 90 -4.81 6.08 -2.73
CA ARG A 90 -4.91 7.50 -2.37
C ARG A 90 -6.33 7.82 -1.92
N LEU A 91 -6.45 8.26 -0.67
CA LEU A 91 -7.72 8.70 -0.09
C LEU A 91 -7.99 10.18 -0.36
N ALA A 92 -6.97 11.03 -0.19
CA ALA A 92 -7.07 12.48 -0.33
C ALA A 92 -5.69 13.14 -0.44
N GLY A 93 -5.69 14.42 -0.84
CA GLY A 93 -4.48 15.22 -1.02
C GLY A 93 -3.52 14.62 -2.05
N GLY A 94 -2.28 15.08 -2.06
CA GLY A 94 -1.28 14.59 -3.00
C GLY A 94 -1.46 15.02 -4.47
N ILE A 95 -0.33 15.01 -5.19
CA ILE A 95 -0.02 15.58 -6.51
C ILE A 95 -0.80 16.86 -6.88
N GLY A 96 -0.16 18.02 -6.71
CA GLY A 96 -0.72 19.33 -7.06
C GLY A 96 -1.71 19.90 -6.05
N SER A 97 -1.94 19.20 -4.95
CA SER A 97 -2.76 19.65 -3.82
C SER A 97 -1.90 20.28 -2.73
N ASP A 98 -2.44 21.28 -2.04
CA ASP A 98 -1.91 21.86 -0.81
C ASP A 98 -2.20 21.00 0.45
N GLN A 99 -2.81 19.83 0.26
CA GLN A 99 -3.20 18.91 1.33
C GLN A 99 -2.23 17.73 1.47
N ALA A 100 -2.17 17.21 2.69
CA ALA A 100 -1.38 16.04 3.03
C ALA A 100 -1.73 14.83 2.15
N LEU A 101 -0.70 14.15 1.63
CA LEU A 101 -0.89 12.90 0.92
C LEU A 101 -1.43 11.85 1.88
N THR A 102 -2.70 11.50 1.72
CA THR A 102 -3.38 10.57 2.62
C THR A 102 -3.65 9.26 1.90
N LEU A 103 -3.10 8.17 2.44
CA LEU A 103 -3.18 6.84 1.88
C LEU A 103 -3.99 5.93 2.79
N ALA A 104 -4.84 5.10 2.22
CA ALA A 104 -5.57 4.05 2.90
C ALA A 104 -5.10 2.68 2.43
N GLY A 105 -5.03 1.72 3.34
CA GLY A 105 -4.63 0.35 3.03
C GLY A 105 -5.21 -0.65 4.03
N HIS A 106 -5.26 -1.91 3.62
CA HIS A 106 -5.73 -2.99 4.50
C HIS A 106 -4.70 -3.31 5.61
N ARG A 107 -5.19 -3.37 6.85
CA ARG A 107 -4.37 -3.57 8.06
C ARG A 107 -3.72 -4.95 8.13
N ASP A 108 -4.27 -5.92 7.42
CA ASP A 108 -3.84 -7.33 7.47
C ASP A 108 -3.01 -7.72 6.23
N THR A 109 -2.82 -6.80 5.28
CA THR A 109 -1.99 -7.00 4.08
C THR A 109 -1.02 -5.84 3.90
N HIS A 110 -1.29 -4.92 2.96
CA HIS A 110 -0.37 -3.86 2.54
C HIS A 110 0.08 -2.96 3.68
N PHE A 111 -0.76 -2.73 4.70
CA PHE A 111 -0.47 -1.89 5.86
C PHE A 111 -0.28 -2.68 7.16
N ALA A 112 -0.08 -4.00 7.10
CA ALA A 112 0.26 -4.81 8.27
C ALA A 112 1.54 -4.34 8.95
N PHE A 113 2.51 -3.86 8.15
CA PHE A 113 3.77 -3.34 8.66
C PHE A 113 3.60 -2.10 9.56
N LEU A 114 2.46 -1.39 9.51
CA LEU A 114 2.22 -0.23 10.37
C LEU A 114 2.23 -0.58 11.87
N GLN A 115 1.95 -1.85 12.22
CA GLN A 115 1.91 -2.33 13.60
C GLN A 115 3.29 -2.28 14.28
N THR A 116 4.38 -2.37 13.51
CA THR A 116 5.74 -2.52 14.04
C THR A 116 6.58 -1.23 13.95
N LEU A 117 5.94 -0.12 13.58
CA LEU A 117 6.62 1.14 13.32
C LEU A 117 6.95 1.93 14.59
N ASN A 118 8.10 2.59 14.55
CA ASN A 118 8.57 3.49 15.60
C ASN A 118 8.68 4.93 15.08
N PRO A 119 8.44 5.95 15.93
CA PRO A 119 8.72 7.34 15.58
C PRO A 119 10.13 7.54 15.02
N GLY A 120 10.27 8.45 14.06
CA GLY A 120 11.53 8.76 13.38
C GLY A 120 11.90 7.83 12.22
N GLN A 121 11.22 6.70 12.05
CA GLN A 121 11.49 5.81 10.92
C GLN A 121 11.11 6.46 9.57
N PRO A 122 11.89 6.21 8.49
CA PRO A 122 11.73 6.91 7.24
C PRO A 122 10.72 6.23 6.30
N PHE A 123 9.99 7.05 5.56
CA PHE A 123 9.27 6.67 4.35
C PHE A 123 9.85 7.44 3.17
N ALA A 124 9.80 6.85 1.97
CA ALA A 124 10.02 7.59 0.74
C ALA A 124 8.84 7.41 -0.21
N VAL A 125 8.39 8.49 -0.82
CA VAL A 125 7.34 8.49 -1.84
C VAL A 125 7.94 9.03 -3.12
N GLN A 126 7.94 8.22 -4.18
CA GLN A 126 8.30 8.66 -5.53
C GLN A 126 7.04 8.93 -6.33
N LEU A 127 6.99 10.11 -6.98
CA LEU A 127 5.87 10.56 -7.79
C LEU A 127 6.15 10.33 -9.29
N ALA A 128 5.11 10.42 -10.11
CA ALA A 128 5.19 10.15 -11.55
C ALA A 128 6.10 11.11 -12.34
N ASP A 129 6.39 12.29 -11.78
CA ASP A 129 7.37 13.25 -12.32
C ASP A 129 8.83 12.89 -11.98
N GLY A 130 9.04 11.76 -11.31
CA GLY A 130 10.35 11.28 -10.87
C GLY A 130 10.81 11.88 -9.54
N SER A 131 10.12 12.88 -9.00
CA SER A 131 10.46 13.48 -7.70
C SER A 131 10.32 12.46 -6.57
N GLN A 132 11.20 12.56 -5.58
CA GLN A 132 11.21 11.69 -4.42
C GLN A 132 11.12 12.53 -3.15
N GLN A 133 10.08 12.30 -2.37
CA GLN A 133 9.81 12.95 -1.10
C GLN A 133 10.14 12.00 0.04
N HIS A 134 10.86 12.49 1.04
CA HIS A 134 11.24 11.72 2.22
C HIS A 134 10.45 12.21 3.43
N PHE A 135 9.88 11.28 4.19
CA PHE A 135 9.11 11.58 5.38
C PHE A 135 9.66 10.80 6.58
N GLN A 136 9.48 11.33 7.78
CA GLN A 136 9.76 10.63 9.04
C GLN A 136 8.52 10.57 9.90
N ILE A 137 8.28 9.41 10.53
CA ILE A 137 7.13 9.20 11.40
C ILE A 137 7.17 10.19 12.57
N SER A 138 6.16 11.04 12.67
CA SER A 138 6.05 12.05 13.72
C SER A 138 4.98 11.71 14.76
N ARG A 139 3.91 11.01 14.35
CA ARG A 139 2.80 10.66 15.24
C ARG A 139 2.13 9.35 14.83
N GLN A 140 1.69 8.59 15.83
CA GLN A 140 0.86 7.40 15.64
C GLN A 140 -0.31 7.46 16.62
N GLN A 141 -1.53 7.14 16.17
CA GLN A 141 -2.73 7.24 17.00
C GLN A 141 -3.84 6.29 16.54
N VAL A 142 -4.72 5.90 17.47
CA VAL A 142 -5.99 5.24 17.16
C VAL A 142 -7.11 6.27 17.30
N ILE A 143 -7.92 6.41 16.27
CA ILE A 143 -9.09 7.30 16.27
C ILE A 143 -10.38 6.52 16.05
N ASN A 144 -11.52 7.09 16.43
CA ASN A 144 -12.84 6.61 16.06
C ASN A 144 -13.39 7.47 14.91
N SER A 145 -13.47 6.90 13.70
CA SER A 145 -13.87 7.64 12.51
C SER A 145 -15.37 8.00 12.45
N GLN A 146 -16.20 7.40 13.30
CA GLN A 146 -17.62 7.77 13.42
C GLN A 146 -17.84 8.98 14.32
N GLN A 147 -16.95 9.20 15.30
CA GLN A 147 -17.04 10.32 16.24
C GLN A 147 -16.19 11.51 15.79
N HIS A 148 -15.03 11.23 15.19
CA HIS A 148 -14.08 12.23 14.72
C HIS A 148 -13.81 11.96 13.24
N PRO A 149 -14.51 12.66 12.33
CA PRO A 149 -14.20 12.57 10.91
C PRO A 149 -12.71 12.87 10.68
N LEU A 150 -12.08 12.11 9.80
CA LEU A 150 -10.69 12.33 9.43
C LEU A 150 -10.54 13.70 8.79
N HIS A 151 -9.88 14.62 9.49
CA HIS A 151 -9.51 15.91 8.94
C HIS A 151 -8.19 15.76 8.19
N ILE A 152 -8.19 16.08 6.89
CA ILE A 152 -6.98 16.09 6.06
C ILE A 152 -6.37 17.49 6.15
N PRO A 153 -5.17 17.64 6.75
CA PRO A 153 -4.52 18.93 6.87
C PRO A 153 -4.20 19.53 5.50
N ARG A 154 -4.27 20.86 5.40
CA ARG A 154 -3.66 21.63 4.29
C ARG A 154 -2.16 21.79 4.55
N ASP A 155 -1.45 20.68 4.46
CA ASP A 155 0.00 20.59 4.63
C ASP A 155 0.55 19.53 3.67
N ASP A 156 1.06 19.96 2.52
CA ASP A 156 1.65 19.08 1.50
C ASP A 156 2.98 18.44 1.93
N GLN A 157 3.52 18.84 3.08
CA GLN A 157 4.70 18.24 3.70
C GLN A 157 4.34 17.06 4.62
N GLN A 158 3.09 16.60 4.62
CA GLN A 158 2.66 15.45 5.41
C GLN A 158 2.24 14.25 4.57
N LEU A 159 2.60 13.08 5.07
CA LEU A 159 2.12 11.77 4.65
C LEU A 159 1.28 11.19 5.78
N ILE A 160 0.03 10.82 5.48
CA ILE A 160 -0.88 10.20 6.43
C ILE A 160 -1.24 8.81 5.93
N LEU A 161 -0.94 7.77 6.72
CA LEU A 161 -1.27 6.38 6.42
C LEU A 161 -2.39 5.92 7.35
N ILE A 162 -3.48 5.43 6.78
CA ILE A 162 -4.70 5.09 7.52
C ILE A 162 -5.07 3.63 7.28
N THR A 163 -5.38 2.91 8.35
CA THR A 163 -5.91 1.56 8.26
C THR A 163 -6.95 1.26 9.33
N CYS A 164 -7.67 0.15 9.18
CA CYS A 164 -8.61 -0.35 10.18
C CYS A 164 -7.87 -0.80 11.45
N TYR A 165 -8.52 -0.68 12.61
CA TYR A 165 -7.99 -1.12 13.90
C TYR A 165 -9.08 -1.88 14.69
N PRO A 166 -8.74 -2.86 15.56
CA PRO A 166 -7.40 -3.38 15.86
C PRO A 166 -6.81 -4.28 14.76
N PHE A 167 -5.47 -4.37 14.73
CA PHE A 167 -4.76 -5.36 13.91
C PHE A 167 -5.14 -6.78 14.32
N GLY A 168 -5.29 -7.69 13.35
CA GLY A 168 -5.67 -9.08 13.62
C GLY A 168 -7.10 -9.28 14.13
N ALA A 169 -7.97 -8.26 14.06
CA ALA A 169 -9.37 -8.42 14.45
C ALA A 169 -10.07 -9.48 13.57
N LEU A 170 -10.71 -10.47 14.22
CA LEU A 170 -11.46 -11.52 13.52
C LEU A 170 -12.64 -10.97 12.71
N THR A 171 -13.30 -9.94 13.23
CA THR A 171 -14.39 -9.24 12.54
C THR A 171 -13.91 -7.86 12.09
N PRO A 172 -13.73 -7.62 10.77
CA PRO A 172 -13.38 -6.30 10.26
C PRO A 172 -14.60 -5.36 10.28
N GLY A 173 -14.36 -4.07 10.02
CA GLY A 173 -15.43 -3.09 9.82
C GLY A 173 -15.80 -2.25 11.05
N GLY A 174 -15.09 -2.42 12.17
CA GLY A 174 -15.21 -1.53 13.33
C GLY A 174 -14.89 -0.06 12.99
N PRO A 175 -15.28 0.90 13.84
CA PRO A 175 -15.12 2.34 13.57
C PRO A 175 -13.70 2.85 13.84
N LEU A 176 -12.84 2.03 14.43
CA LEU A 176 -11.49 2.45 14.81
C LEU A 176 -10.54 2.43 13.62
N ARG A 177 -9.70 3.46 13.54
CA ARG A 177 -8.65 3.59 12.53
C ARG A 177 -7.31 3.82 13.21
N TYR A 178 -6.28 3.11 12.75
CA TYR A 178 -4.90 3.40 13.10
C TYR A 178 -4.37 4.41 12.08
N VAL A 179 -3.81 5.51 12.56
CA VAL A 179 -3.32 6.62 11.75
C VAL A 179 -1.86 6.87 12.09
N VAL A 180 -1.01 6.76 11.08
CA VAL A 180 0.40 7.14 11.14
C VAL A 180 0.56 8.44 10.36
N THR A 181 1.09 9.47 11.02
CA THR A 181 1.45 10.73 10.38
C THR A 181 2.97 10.81 10.31
N ALA A 182 3.47 11.14 9.13
CA ALA A 182 4.86 11.40 8.88
C ALA A 182 5.01 12.79 8.24
N THR A 183 6.07 13.51 8.61
CA THR A 183 6.37 14.86 8.11
C THR A 183 7.62 14.83 7.25
N SER A 184 7.69 15.71 6.26
CA SER A 184 8.83 15.87 5.37
C SER A 184 10.13 15.96 6.18
N ALA A 185 11.09 15.11 5.85
CA ALA A 185 12.40 15.15 6.48
C ALA A 185 13.17 16.35 5.93
N PRO A 186 13.85 17.16 6.76
CA PRO A 186 14.68 18.24 6.26
C PRO A 186 15.74 17.66 5.32
N THR A 187 15.73 18.10 4.06
CA THR A 187 16.75 17.74 3.07
C THR A 187 18.09 18.20 3.63
N SER A 188 18.97 17.28 4.04
CA SER A 188 20.31 17.64 4.50
C SER A 188 21.15 18.10 3.29
N ASN A 189 20.95 19.34 2.86
CA ASN A 189 21.77 19.95 1.81
C ASN A 189 22.05 21.44 2.12
N ALA A 190 22.47 21.70 3.35
CA ALA A 190 22.91 23.03 3.82
C ALA A 190 24.15 22.94 4.73
N ALA A 191 25.08 22.04 4.43
CA ALA A 191 26.37 21.96 5.11
C ALA A 191 27.46 21.50 4.13
N ASN A 192 28.00 22.45 3.34
CA ASN A 192 29.41 22.40 2.86
C ASN A 192 29.89 23.57 1.97
N ASN A 193 29.27 24.77 1.98
CA ASN A 193 29.79 25.90 1.18
C ASN A 193 30.16 27.17 1.99
N HIS A 194 30.55 27.04 3.26
CA HIS A 194 31.12 28.14 4.06
C HIS A 194 32.38 27.72 4.83
N ALA A 195 33.31 27.08 4.14
CA ALA A 195 34.68 26.90 4.63
C ALA A 195 35.65 27.00 3.45
N GLU A 196 35.77 28.20 2.88
CA GLU A 196 36.96 28.72 2.19
C GLU A 196 36.69 30.19 1.83
N GLN A 197 37.00 31.07 2.79
CA GLN A 197 37.41 32.45 2.57
C GLN A 197 38.72 32.65 3.32
#